data_AF-Q7VP19-F1
#
_entry.id   AF-Q7VP19-F1
#
_cell.length_a   1.000
_cell.length_b   1.000
_cell.length_c   1.000
_cell.angle_alpha   90.00
_cell.angle_beta   90.00
_cell.angle_gamma   90.00
#
_symmetry.space_group_name_H-M   'P 1'
#
loop_
_entity.id
_entity.type
_entity.pdbx_description
1 polymer ?
#
loop_
_entity_poly.entity_id
_entity_poly.type
_entity_poly.pdbx_seq_one_letter_code
_entity_poly.pdbx_strand_id
1 'polypeptide(L)'
;MVRLLATENRSSRSDLAVGEVMAYTLDKKLKELEFERKQVLHHLALLDTNIDILKRAIKLMQSKSDVALYNTQNFVYRQKFRLFKGKIRKTILQLLRNEPQKGFTIAEITQYIFTVEQNTNTLSEKHLDSVRKQLNEFYQKGLITRTQISRKQVYWQLKQK
;
A
#
# COMPACT_ATOMS: atom_id res chain seq x y z
N MET A 1 60.13 20.20 61.40
CA MET A 1 59.15 21.04 60.67
C MET A 1 59.19 20.67 59.18
N VAL A 2 58.64 19.51 58.77
CA VAL A 2 58.57 19.11 57.35
C VAL A 2 57.35 18.21 57.13
N ARG A 3 56.24 18.78 56.63
CA ARG A 3 55.14 18.06 55.97
C ARG A 3 54.16 19.09 55.39
N LEU A 4 54.39 19.59 54.17
CA LEU A 4 53.42 20.45 53.45
C LEU A 4 53.75 20.61 51.95
N LEU A 5 54.13 19.54 51.23
CA LEU A 5 54.37 19.62 49.77
C LEU A 5 53.80 18.44 48.94
N ALA A 6 52.94 17.59 49.52
CA ALA A 6 52.47 16.38 48.82
C ALA A 6 51.01 16.42 48.33
N THR A 7 50.22 17.44 48.67
CA THR A 7 48.76 17.43 48.43
C THR A 7 48.32 18.18 47.16
N GLU A 8 49.02 19.24 46.72
CA GLU A 8 48.60 20.02 45.54
C GLU A 8 48.87 19.29 44.22
N ASN A 9 49.96 18.52 44.12
CA ASN A 9 50.36 17.85 42.88
C ASN A 9 49.57 16.57 42.57
N ARG A 10 48.67 16.13 43.48
CA ARG A 10 47.76 15.00 43.23
C ARG A 10 46.46 15.42 42.55
N SER A 11 45.95 16.61 42.86
CA SER A 11 44.67 17.11 42.33
C SER A 11 44.75 17.46 40.84
N SER A 12 45.81 18.17 40.43
CA SER A 12 46.01 18.51 39.01
C SER A 12 46.27 17.28 38.13
N ARG A 13 46.87 16.23 38.69
CA ARG A 13 47.17 14.98 37.97
C ARG A 13 45.94 14.09 37.82
N SER A 14 45.00 14.14 38.78
CA SER A 14 43.68 13.49 38.62
C SER A 14 42.80 14.22 37.62
N ASP A 15 42.83 15.56 37.58
CA ASP A 15 42.03 16.34 36.61
C ASP A 15 42.54 16.15 35.17
N LEU A 16 43.87 16.07 34.98
CA LEU A 16 44.47 15.71 33.69
C LEU A 16 44.07 14.30 33.24
N ALA A 17 44.07 13.31 34.14
CA ALA A 17 43.64 11.95 33.83
C ALA A 17 42.14 11.86 33.51
N VAL A 18 41.30 12.64 34.20
CA VAL A 18 39.85 12.73 33.90
C VAL A 18 39.63 13.39 32.54
N GLY A 19 40.41 14.41 32.18
CA GLY A 19 40.39 15.05 30.87
C GLY A 19 40.76 14.10 29.73
N GLU A 20 41.80 13.28 29.90
CA GLU A 20 42.22 12.26 28.93
C GLU A 20 41.16 11.16 28.74
N VAL A 21 40.56 10.69 29.83
CA VAL A 21 39.48 9.68 29.78
C VAL A 21 38.23 10.24 29.09
N MET A 22 37.88 11.50 29.34
CA MET A 22 36.76 12.16 28.66
C MET A 22 37.05 12.40 27.18
N ALA A 23 38.25 12.83 26.82
CA ALA A 23 38.67 13.03 25.43
C ALA A 23 38.62 11.71 24.64
N TYR A 24 39.11 10.61 25.21
CA TYR A 24 39.02 9.27 24.61
C TYR A 24 37.56 8.83 24.41
N THR A 25 36.70 9.07 25.39
CA THR A 25 35.27 8.72 25.32
C THR A 25 34.54 9.52 24.24
N LEU A 26 34.87 10.81 24.10
CA LEU A 26 34.31 11.68 23.07
C LEU A 26 34.79 11.28 21.67
N ASP A 27 36.07 10.95 21.50
CA ASP A 27 36.61 10.46 20.23
C ASP A 27 35.97 9.13 19.79
N LYS A 28 35.73 8.23 20.75
CA LYS A 28 35.00 6.99 20.48
C LYS A 28 33.57 7.25 19.98
N LYS A 29 32.83 8.13 20.66
CA LYS A 29 31.47 8.51 20.23
C LYS A 29 31.46 9.20 18.87
N LEU A 30 32.45 10.03 18.59
CA LEU A 30 32.60 10.69 17.30
C LEU A 30 32.74 9.65 16.18
N LYS A 31 33.61 8.65 16.37
CA LYS A 31 33.80 7.54 15.40
C LYS A 31 32.55 6.72 15.19
N GLU A 32 31.79 6.43 16.25
CA GLU A 32 30.50 5.75 16.16
C GLU A 32 29.51 6.56 15.33
N LEU A 33 29.35 7.85 15.60
CA LEU A 33 28.47 8.75 14.84
C LEU A 33 28.90 8.90 13.37
N GLU A 34 30.20 8.95 13.10
CA GLU A 34 30.72 8.99 11.72
C GLU A 34 30.40 7.70 10.96
N PHE A 35 30.47 6.56 11.62
CA PHE A 35 30.11 5.27 11.05
C PHE A 35 28.60 5.20 10.76
N GLU A 36 27.76 5.58 11.72
CA GLU A 36 26.31 5.67 11.53
C GLU A 36 25.95 6.62 10.37
N ARG A 37 26.60 7.79 10.30
CA ARG A 37 26.42 8.74 9.19
C ARG A 37 26.72 8.10 7.84
N LYS A 38 27.80 7.31 7.72
CA LYS A 38 28.14 6.59 6.49
C LYS A 38 27.05 5.58 6.11
N GLN A 39 26.53 4.83 7.08
CA GLN A 39 25.45 3.88 6.83
C GLN A 39 24.16 4.57 6.38
N VAL A 40 23.78 5.67 7.04
CA VAL A 40 22.60 6.46 6.66
C VAL A 40 22.74 6.99 5.24
N LEU A 41 23.90 7.53 4.87
CA LEU A 41 24.15 8.01 3.50
C LEU A 41 24.05 6.90 2.46
N HIS A 42 24.55 5.70 2.77
CA HIS A 42 24.43 4.54 1.89
C HIS A 42 22.96 4.15 1.68
N HIS A 43 22.17 4.09 2.76
CA HIS A 43 20.75 3.78 2.67
C HIS A 43 19.96 4.84 1.90
N LEU A 44 20.30 6.12 2.07
CA LEU A 44 19.70 7.22 1.29
C LEU A 44 19.98 7.06 -0.20
N ALA A 45 21.23 6.78 -0.59
CA ALA A 45 21.57 6.53 -1.99
C ALA A 45 20.77 5.34 -2.57
N LEU A 46 20.59 4.27 -1.80
CA LEU A 46 19.76 3.14 -2.21
C LEU A 46 18.29 3.56 -2.40
N LEU A 47 17.73 4.35 -1.49
CA LEU A 47 16.37 4.86 -1.62
C LEU A 47 16.21 5.73 -2.88
N ASP A 48 17.17 6.60 -3.19
CA ASP A 48 17.15 7.42 -4.40
C ASP A 48 17.15 6.57 -5.67
N THR A 49 18.00 5.53 -5.73
CA THR A 49 17.99 4.60 -6.87
C THR A 49 16.65 3.88 -7.03
N ASN A 50 16.03 3.45 -5.92
CA ASN A 50 14.72 2.80 -5.94
C ASN A 50 13.61 3.76 -6.40
N ILE A 51 13.65 5.01 -5.94
CA ILE A 51 12.72 6.06 -6.37
C ILE A 51 12.82 6.28 -7.89
N ASP A 52 14.04 6.32 -8.43
CA ASP A 52 14.25 6.51 -9.87
C ASP A 52 13.77 5.32 -10.70
N ILE A 53 13.98 4.09 -10.23
CA ILE A 53 13.43 2.89 -10.86
C ILE A 53 11.90 2.98 -10.90
N LEU A 54 11.26 3.34 -9.79
CA LEU A 54 9.80 3.47 -9.73
C LEU A 54 9.28 4.58 -10.64
N LYS A 55 9.94 5.74 -10.69
CA LYS A 55 9.59 6.83 -11.62
C LYS A 55 9.65 6.36 -13.07
N ARG A 56 10.70 5.62 -13.46
CA ARG A 56 10.82 5.05 -14.81
C ARG A 56 9.71 4.04 -15.10
N ALA A 57 9.41 3.14 -14.15
CA ALA A 57 8.33 2.18 -14.29
C ALA A 57 6.96 2.87 -14.47
N ILE A 58 6.68 3.91 -13.68
CA ILE A 58 5.45 4.71 -13.82
C ILE A 58 5.38 5.34 -15.22
N LYS A 59 6.47 5.94 -15.70
CA LYS A 59 6.53 6.53 -17.05
C LYS A 59 6.22 5.50 -18.14
N LEU A 60 6.79 4.30 -18.04
CA LEU A 60 6.51 3.19 -18.96
C LEU A 60 5.05 2.71 -18.88
N MET A 61 4.46 2.68 -17.68
CA MET A 61 3.05 2.33 -17.51
C MET A 61 2.09 3.40 -18.05
N GLN A 62 2.49 4.67 -17.99
CA GLN A 62 1.72 5.79 -18.53
C GLN A 62 1.80 5.87 -20.05
N SER A 63 2.92 5.47 -20.67
CA SER A 63 2.97 5.33 -22.12
C SER A 63 1.99 4.23 -22.54
N LYS A 64 0.91 4.62 -23.25
CA LYS A 64 -0.14 3.74 -23.78
C LYS A 64 0.37 2.86 -24.94
N SER A 65 1.60 2.36 -24.87
CA SER A 65 2.12 1.41 -25.85
C SER A 65 1.30 0.13 -25.78
N ASP A 66 0.80 -0.31 -26.92
CA ASP A 66 0.05 -1.55 -27.03
C ASP A 66 0.96 -2.73 -26.69
N VAL A 67 0.61 -3.48 -25.64
CA VAL A 67 1.37 -4.65 -25.20
C VAL A 67 1.33 -5.77 -26.25
N ALA A 68 0.40 -5.69 -27.21
CA ALA A 68 0.38 -6.56 -28.37
C ALA A 68 1.66 -6.50 -29.22
N LEU A 69 2.42 -5.39 -29.19
CA LEU A 69 3.70 -5.25 -29.88
C LEU A 69 4.76 -6.26 -29.42
N TYR A 70 4.60 -6.81 -28.21
CA TYR A 70 5.54 -7.77 -27.63
C TYR A 70 5.06 -9.22 -27.77
N ASN A 71 3.93 -9.47 -28.44
CA ASN A 71 3.45 -10.82 -28.68
C ASN A 71 4.47 -11.61 -29.52
N THR A 72 4.68 -12.87 -29.15
CA THR A 72 5.49 -13.82 -29.92
C THR A 72 4.59 -14.89 -30.53
N GLN A 73 5.13 -15.73 -31.41
CA GLN A 73 4.36 -16.82 -32.01
C GLN A 73 3.71 -17.75 -30.97
N ASN A 74 4.34 -17.92 -29.80
CA ASN A 74 3.90 -18.82 -28.75
C ASN A 74 3.29 -18.12 -27.53
N PHE A 75 3.48 -16.80 -27.37
CA PHE A 75 3.02 -16.07 -26.18
C PHE A 75 2.27 -14.79 -26.55
N VAL A 76 1.07 -14.65 -25.99
CA VAL A 76 0.25 -13.44 -26.09
C VAL A 76 0.24 -12.73 -24.74
N TYR A 77 0.81 -11.54 -24.69
CA TYR A 77 0.82 -10.69 -23.51
C TYR A 77 -0.51 -9.94 -23.39
N ARG A 78 -1.06 -9.88 -22.17
CA ARG A 78 -2.29 -9.16 -21.88
C ARG A 78 -2.09 -8.23 -20.69
N GLN A 79 -2.51 -6.99 -20.83
CA GLN A 79 -2.53 -6.06 -19.70
C GLN A 79 -3.61 -6.49 -18.69
N LYS A 80 -3.17 -6.79 -17.47
CA LYS A 80 -4.07 -7.12 -16.37
C LYS A 80 -4.54 -5.82 -15.71
N PHE A 81 -5.74 -5.39 -16.06
CA PHE A 81 -6.38 -4.27 -15.38
C PHE A 81 -7.15 -4.74 -14.16
N ARG A 82 -6.85 -4.12 -13.02
CA ARG A 82 -7.67 -4.27 -11.83
C ARG A 82 -8.89 -3.35 -11.95
N LEU A 83 -10.07 -3.94 -12.18
CA LEU A 83 -11.31 -3.18 -12.35
C LEU A 83 -11.77 -2.48 -11.05
N PHE A 84 -11.49 -3.06 -9.88
CA PHE A 84 -11.90 -2.52 -8.58
C PHE A 84 -10.73 -2.52 -7.60
N LYS A 85 -10.53 -1.41 -6.87
CA LYS A 85 -9.44 -1.24 -5.91
C LYS A 85 -9.61 -2.11 -4.66
N GLY A 86 -10.83 -2.53 -4.35
CA GLY A 86 -11.20 -3.27 -3.15
C GLY A 86 -11.62 -4.71 -3.38
N LYS A 87 -12.21 -5.31 -2.33
CA LYS A 87 -12.79 -6.67 -2.35
C LYS A 87 -14.30 -6.57 -2.61
N ILE A 88 -14.69 -6.51 -3.88
CA ILE A 88 -16.09 -6.29 -4.30
C ILE A 88 -17.10 -7.21 -3.63
N ARG A 89 -16.77 -8.50 -3.43
CA ARG A 89 -17.67 -9.48 -2.78
C ARG A 89 -18.13 -9.01 -1.40
N LYS A 90 -17.21 -8.47 -0.60
CA LYS A 90 -17.51 -8.00 0.76
C LYS A 90 -18.40 -6.77 0.70
N THR A 91 -18.08 -5.81 -0.17
CA THR A 91 -18.85 -4.58 -0.34
C THR A 91 -20.28 -4.85 -0.81
N ILE A 92 -20.46 -5.76 -1.78
CA ILE A 92 -21.79 -6.16 -2.26
C ILE A 92 -22.61 -6.75 -1.11
N LEU A 93 -22.04 -7.69 -0.35
CA LEU A 93 -22.75 -8.30 0.77
C LEU A 93 -23.06 -7.30 1.89
N GLN A 94 -22.19 -6.33 2.14
CA GLN A 94 -22.46 -5.25 3.09
C GLN A 94 -23.63 -4.39 2.63
N LEU A 95 -23.66 -3.97 1.36
CA LEU A 95 -24.78 -3.22 0.79
C LEU A 95 -26.11 -3.97 0.95
N LEU A 96 -26.14 -5.24 0.55
CA LEU A 96 -27.35 -6.07 0.61
C LEU A 96 -27.80 -6.38 2.05
N ARG A 97 -26.87 -6.38 3.02
CA ARG A 97 -27.19 -6.55 4.44
C ARG A 97 -27.73 -5.28 5.09
N ASN A 98 -27.25 -4.12 4.65
CA ASN A 98 -27.70 -2.84 5.18
C ASN A 98 -29.15 -2.54 4.75
N GLU A 99 -29.54 -2.93 3.54
CA GLU A 99 -30.91 -2.74 3.02
C GLU A 99 -31.50 -4.09 2.54
N PRO A 100 -31.85 -5.02 3.45
CA PRO A 100 -32.24 -6.39 3.09
C PRO A 100 -33.61 -6.49 2.41
N GLN A 101 -34.43 -5.43 2.52
CA GLN A 101 -35.76 -5.35 1.89
C GLN A 101 -35.74 -4.72 0.49
N LYS A 102 -34.61 -4.12 0.10
CA LYS A 102 -34.50 -3.42 -1.18
C LYS A 102 -33.82 -4.31 -2.22
N GLY A 103 -34.40 -4.34 -3.41
CA GLY A 103 -33.76 -4.90 -4.59
C GLY A 103 -32.83 -3.87 -5.24
N PHE A 104 -31.62 -4.28 -5.58
CA PHE A 104 -30.64 -3.43 -6.25
C PHE A 104 -30.38 -3.90 -7.68
N THR A 105 -30.20 -2.95 -8.59
CA THR A 105 -29.68 -3.20 -9.94
C THR A 105 -28.17 -3.35 -9.95
N ILE A 106 -27.63 -3.97 -10.99
CA ILE A 106 -26.17 -4.10 -11.18
C ILE A 106 -25.51 -2.72 -11.27
N ALA A 107 -26.17 -1.75 -11.92
CA ALA A 107 -25.66 -0.39 -12.05
C ALA A 107 -25.56 0.31 -10.69
N GLU A 108 -26.59 0.23 -9.85
CA GLU A 108 -26.59 0.81 -8.50
C GLU A 108 -25.51 0.18 -7.61
N ILE A 109 -25.38 -1.15 -7.64
CA ILE A 109 -24.34 -1.86 -6.88
C ILE A 109 -22.96 -1.41 -7.36
N THR A 110 -22.76 -1.28 -8.67
CA THR A 110 -21.48 -0.85 -9.24
C THR A 110 -21.17 0.59 -8.84
N GLN A 111 -22.16 1.49 -8.90
CA GLN A 111 -22.00 2.88 -8.50
C GLN A 111 -21.67 2.99 -7.01
N TYR A 112 -22.33 2.21 -6.16
CA TYR A 112 -22.03 2.15 -4.73
C TYR A 112 -20.60 1.67 -4.45
N ILE A 113 -20.11 0.66 -5.19
CA ILE A 113 -18.70 0.23 -5.05
C ILE A 113 -17.76 1.37 -5.45
N PHE A 114 -18.06 2.12 -6.51
CA PHE A 114 -17.23 3.25 -6.95
C PHE A 114 -17.18 4.38 -5.91
N THR A 115 -18.32 4.71 -5.28
CA THR A 115 -18.35 5.74 -4.23
C THR A 115 -17.56 5.30 -3.00
N VAL A 116 -17.69 4.04 -2.57
CA VAL A 116 -16.92 3.48 -1.45
C VAL A 116 -15.42 3.45 -1.75
N GLU A 117 -15.02 3.15 -2.99
CA GLU A 117 -13.61 3.09 -3.41
C GLU A 117 -12.99 4.46 -3.77
N GLN A 118 -13.77 5.55 -3.69
CA GLN A 118 -13.38 6.89 -4.16
C GLN A 118 -12.72 6.80 -5.56
N ASN A 119 -13.35 6.04 -6.44
CA ASN A 119 -12.78 5.73 -7.75
C ASN A 119 -13.13 6.85 -8.72
N THR A 120 -12.12 7.48 -9.31
CA THR A 120 -12.28 8.58 -10.29
C THR A 120 -12.42 8.07 -11.73
N ASN A 121 -12.37 6.75 -11.92
CA ASN A 121 -12.51 6.13 -13.24
C ASN A 121 -13.95 6.23 -13.77
N THR A 122 -14.09 6.23 -15.09
CA THR A 122 -15.40 6.11 -15.75
C THR A 122 -15.94 4.69 -15.63
N LEU A 123 -17.23 4.55 -15.32
CA LEU A 123 -17.92 3.26 -15.26
C LEU A 123 -17.96 2.64 -16.66
N SER A 124 -17.24 1.52 -16.84
CA SER A 124 -17.21 0.73 -18.07
C SER A 124 -18.08 -0.54 -17.96
N GLU A 125 -18.57 -1.05 -19.09
CA GLU A 125 -19.34 -2.30 -19.18
C GLU A 125 -18.64 -3.49 -18.51
N LYS A 126 -17.29 -3.54 -18.56
CA LYS A 126 -16.49 -4.56 -17.87
C LYS A 126 -16.72 -4.57 -16.36
N HIS A 127 -17.00 -3.42 -15.74
CA HIS A 127 -17.32 -3.35 -14.31
C HIS A 127 -18.68 -3.97 -14.03
N LEU A 128 -19.68 -3.68 -14.87
CA LEU A 128 -21.02 -4.27 -14.76
C LEU A 128 -20.95 -5.79 -14.91
N ASP A 129 -20.19 -6.30 -15.88
CA ASP A 129 -20.01 -7.74 -16.10
C ASP A 129 -19.33 -8.42 -14.91
N SER A 130 -18.32 -7.78 -14.33
CA SER A 130 -17.63 -8.28 -13.14
C SER A 130 -18.57 -8.38 -11.94
N VAL A 131 -19.38 -7.35 -11.67
CA VAL A 131 -20.39 -7.36 -10.60
C VAL A 131 -21.47 -8.41 -10.89
N ARG A 132 -21.94 -8.52 -12.14
CA ARG A 132 -22.90 -9.55 -12.57
C ARG A 132 -22.37 -10.96 -12.28
N LYS A 133 -21.09 -11.22 -12.58
CA LYS A 133 -20.46 -12.51 -12.30
C LYS A 133 -20.48 -12.83 -10.80
N GLN A 134 -20.17 -11.86 -9.95
CA GLN A 134 -20.22 -12.06 -8.49
C GLN A 134 -21.63 -12.33 -7.97
N LEU A 135 -22.63 -11.60 -8.48
CA LEU A 135 -24.03 -11.80 -8.10
C LEU A 135 -24.53 -13.18 -8.53
N ASN A 136 -24.20 -13.62 -9.74
CA ASN A 136 -24.52 -14.97 -10.20
C ASN A 136 -23.91 -16.05 -9.28
N GLU A 137 -22.66 -15.88 -8.84
CA GLU A 137 -22.01 -16.81 -7.90
C GLU A 137 -22.73 -16.83 -6.53
N PHE A 138 -23.20 -15.68 -6.04
CA PHE A 138 -23.96 -15.61 -4.79
C PHE A 138 -25.35 -16.24 -4.91
N TYR A 139 -25.99 -16.07 -6.07
CA TYR A 139 -27.28 -16.68 -6.38
C TYR A 139 -27.17 -18.21 -6.44
N GLN A 140 -26.14 -18.74 -7.12
CA GLN A 140 -25.86 -20.18 -7.13
C GLN A 140 -25.62 -20.76 -5.74
N LYS A 141 -25.06 -19.95 -4.82
CA LYS A 141 -24.87 -20.33 -3.41
C LYS A 141 -26.12 -20.15 -2.54
N GLY A 142 -27.24 -19.69 -3.10
CA GLY A 142 -28.48 -19.46 -2.37
C GLY A 142 -28.44 -18.29 -1.38
N LEU A 143 -27.47 -17.38 -1.49
CA LEU A 143 -27.31 -16.24 -0.58
C LEU A 143 -28.23 -15.07 -0.93
N ILE A 144 -28.55 -14.92 -2.22
CA ILE A 144 -29.34 -13.81 -2.74
C ILE A 144 -30.46 -14.34 -3.64
N THR A 145 -31.52 -13.57 -3.76
CA THR A 145 -32.63 -13.82 -4.69
C THR A 145 -32.49 -12.90 -5.90
N ARG A 146 -33.01 -13.38 -7.04
CA ARG A 146 -33.03 -12.66 -8.30
C ARG A 146 -34.49 -12.47 -8.71
N THR A 147 -34.92 -11.21 -8.81
CA THR A 147 -36.28 -10.86 -9.24
C THR A 147 -36.19 -10.11 -10.57
N GLN A 148 -36.78 -10.66 -11.62
CA GLN A 148 -36.83 -9.99 -12.92
C GLN A 148 -38.06 -9.08 -12.97
N ILE A 149 -37.84 -7.78 -13.09
CA ILE A 149 -38.91 -6.77 -13.09
C ILE A 149 -39.29 -6.38 -14.52
N SER A 150 -38.32 -6.36 -15.43
CA SER A 150 -38.58 -6.10 -16.84
C SER A 150 -37.66 -6.93 -17.73
N ARG A 151 -37.82 -6.80 -19.05
CA ARG A 151 -36.89 -7.43 -20.01
C ARG A 151 -35.44 -6.98 -19.83
N LYS A 152 -35.20 -5.80 -19.24
CA LYS A 152 -33.86 -5.20 -19.09
C LYS A 152 -33.42 -4.99 -17.64
N GLN A 153 -34.33 -5.08 -16.67
CA GLN A 153 -34.02 -4.81 -15.26
C GLN A 153 -34.23 -6.05 -14.40
N VAL A 154 -33.19 -6.37 -13.65
CA VAL A 154 -33.13 -7.47 -12.69
C VAL A 154 -32.68 -6.90 -11.37
N TYR A 155 -33.45 -7.18 -10.31
CA TYR A 155 -33.11 -6.82 -8.95
C TYR A 155 -32.49 -8.01 -8.23
N TRP A 156 -31.48 -7.68 -7.45
CA TRP A 156 -30.76 -8.59 -6.58
C TRP A 156 -30.99 -8.18 -5.14
N GLN A 157 -31.41 -9.12 -4.32
CA GLN A 157 -31.77 -8.88 -2.92
C GLN A 157 -31.20 -9.99 -2.04
N LEU A 158 -30.89 -9.67 -0.78
CA LEU A 158 -30.47 -10.68 0.18
C LEU A 158 -31.61 -11.68 0.43
N LYS A 159 -31.31 -12.98 0.38
CA LYS A 159 -32.31 -13.99 0.73
C LYS A 159 -32.60 -13.90 2.21
N GLN A 160 -33.86 -13.64 2.57
CA GLN A 160 -34.32 -13.69 3.95
C GLN A 160 -34.54 -15.16 4.33
N LYS A 161 -34.16 -15.52 5.56
CA LYS A 161 -34.39 -16.86 6.11
C LYS A 161 -35.84 -17.00 6.53
#